data_AF-A0A4Q1KSP9-F1
#
_entry.id   AF-A0A4Q1KSP9-F1
#
_cell.length_a   1.000
_cell.length_b   1.000
_cell.length_c   1.000
_cell.angle_alpha   90.00
_cell.angle_beta   90.00
_cell.angle_gamma   90.00
#
_symmetry.space_group_name_H-M   'P 1'
#
loop_
_entity.id
_entity.type
_entity.pdbx_description
1 polymer ?
#
loop_
_entity_poly.entity_id
_entity_poly.type
_entity_poly.pdbx_seq_one_letter_code
_entity_poly.pdbx_strand_id
1 'polypeptide(L)'
;MAFLGVVVVVVVAGCGAPEVPGPAPTPSVVWSEGEPAGDLELDPWVQAVRAGALPEAVALNARDTRSESLHATWTPAAIRKMNSNLNKWSRERNEDGAVRVAGPWPFDPVSVEVAADGRSATVSGCTVEDWTIGRDDRSFDEGDEPVMGWYEVVLTEDGRYLLDGSSYSDIRCESDNLTVGTFDPLPDGDWEYWQEDILKGGFAEDPSEAP
;
A
#
# COMPACT_ATOMS: atom_id res chain seq x y z
N MET A 1 -30.68 -28.52 -62.05
CA MET A 1 -29.56 -27.61 -61.67
C MET A 1 -29.80 -27.19 -60.23
N ALA A 2 -28.95 -27.62 -59.31
CA ALA A 2 -29.06 -27.32 -57.88
C ALA A 2 -28.28 -26.03 -57.57
N PHE A 3 -28.93 -25.06 -56.93
CA PHE A 3 -28.28 -23.87 -56.38
C PHE A 3 -27.75 -24.21 -54.98
N LEU A 4 -26.43 -24.30 -54.83
CA LEU A 4 -25.78 -24.30 -53.52
C LEU A 4 -25.77 -22.86 -52.99
N GLY A 5 -26.59 -22.60 -51.96
CA GLY A 5 -26.52 -21.37 -51.19
C GLY A 5 -25.33 -21.40 -50.25
N VAL A 6 -24.41 -20.45 -50.41
CA VAL A 6 -23.30 -20.24 -49.46
C VAL A 6 -23.86 -19.50 -48.24
N VAL A 7 -23.89 -20.17 -47.09
CA VAL A 7 -24.15 -19.54 -45.79
C VAL A 7 -22.83 -18.90 -45.34
N VAL A 8 -22.74 -17.57 -45.42
CA VAL A 8 -21.64 -16.81 -44.82
C VAL A 8 -21.91 -16.69 -43.32
N VAL A 9 -21.23 -17.50 -42.53
CA VAL A 9 -21.21 -17.36 -41.07
C VAL A 9 -20.22 -16.23 -40.74
N VAL A 10 -20.74 -15.05 -40.45
CA VAL A 10 -19.95 -13.96 -39.88
C VAL A 10 -19.71 -14.31 -38.41
N VAL A 11 -18.55 -14.88 -38.12
CA VAL A 11 -18.09 -15.06 -36.73
C VAL A 11 -17.61 -13.70 -36.24
N VAL A 12 -18.44 -13.00 -35.47
CA VAL A 12 -18.00 -11.84 -34.70
C VAL A 12 -17.07 -12.37 -33.64
N ALA A 13 -15.76 -12.24 -33.86
CA ALA A 13 -14.77 -12.44 -32.81
C ALA A 13 -15.05 -11.39 -31.72
N GLY A 14 -15.74 -11.81 -30.67
CA GLY A 14 -15.92 -10.97 -29.48
C GLY A 14 -14.54 -10.64 -28.95
N CYS A 15 -14.23 -9.34 -28.82
CA CYS A 15 -13.10 -8.92 -28.01
C CYS A 15 -13.27 -9.56 -26.63
N GLY A 16 -12.30 -10.38 -26.21
CA GLY A 16 -12.28 -10.92 -24.85
C GLY A 16 -12.34 -9.77 -23.84
N ALA A 17 -12.91 -10.05 -22.65
CA ALA A 17 -12.86 -9.09 -21.56
C ALA A 17 -11.40 -8.63 -21.35
N PRO A 18 -11.16 -7.33 -21.09
CA PRO A 18 -9.81 -6.84 -20.84
C PRO A 18 -9.16 -7.67 -19.74
N GLU A 19 -7.96 -8.17 -20.03
CA GLU A 19 -7.19 -8.97 -19.07
C GLU A 19 -6.77 -8.07 -17.92
N VAL A 20 -7.23 -8.43 -16.73
CA VAL A 20 -6.89 -7.72 -15.51
C VAL A 20 -5.43 -8.01 -15.19
N PRO A 21 -4.56 -6.99 -15.06
CA PRO A 21 -3.17 -7.21 -14.68
C PRO A 21 -3.10 -7.99 -13.36
N GLY A 22 -2.17 -8.95 -13.31
CA GLY A 22 -1.84 -9.66 -12.08
C GLY A 22 -1.31 -8.71 -11.00
N PRO A 23 -1.26 -9.13 -9.72
CA PRO A 23 -0.70 -8.30 -8.67
C PRO A 23 0.75 -7.89 -8.98
N ALA A 24 1.12 -6.67 -8.61
CA ALA A 24 2.49 -6.22 -8.79
C ALA A 24 3.49 -7.12 -8.05
N PRO A 25 4.68 -7.38 -8.63
CA PRO A 25 5.74 -8.07 -7.92
C PRO A 25 6.18 -7.24 -6.71
N THR A 26 6.53 -7.90 -5.60
CA THR A 26 7.13 -7.25 -4.43
C THR A 26 8.65 -7.13 -4.64
N PRO A 27 9.23 -5.92 -4.72
CA PRO A 27 10.67 -5.74 -4.83
C PRO A 27 11.39 -6.16 -3.54
N SER A 28 12.68 -6.45 -3.63
CA SER A 28 13.52 -6.58 -2.44
C SER A 28 13.68 -5.24 -1.73
N VAL A 29 13.82 -5.27 -0.40
CA VAL A 29 14.16 -4.11 0.41
C VAL A 29 15.63 -4.21 0.84
N VAL A 30 16.38 -3.14 0.61
CA VAL A 30 17.79 -2.99 1.02
C VAL A 30 17.86 -2.00 2.16
N TRP A 31 18.53 -2.40 3.24
CA TRP A 31 18.75 -1.58 4.44
C TRP A 31 20.23 -1.21 4.52
N SER A 32 20.59 -0.01 4.06
CA SER A 32 21.99 0.45 4.01
C SER A 32 22.64 0.51 5.39
N GLU A 33 21.88 0.97 6.39
CA GLU A 33 22.33 1.13 7.78
C GLU A 33 21.95 -0.07 8.68
N GLY A 34 21.40 -1.14 8.09
CA GLY A 34 20.87 -2.31 8.79
C GLY A 34 19.36 -2.26 9.01
N GLU A 35 18.77 -3.43 9.27
CA GLU A 35 17.33 -3.56 9.57
C GLU A 35 16.97 -2.85 10.90
N PRO A 36 15.69 -2.45 11.08
CA PRO A 36 15.24 -1.88 12.33
C PRO A 36 15.58 -2.77 13.53
N ALA A 37 16.17 -2.17 14.56
CA ALA A 37 16.58 -2.84 15.77
C ALA A 37 16.26 -1.98 16.98
N GLY A 38 15.86 -2.60 18.09
CA GLY A 38 15.51 -1.88 19.32
C GLY A 38 14.70 -2.73 20.28
N ASP A 39 14.50 -2.22 21.50
CA ASP A 39 13.80 -2.93 22.57
C ASP A 39 12.33 -3.23 22.22
N LEU A 40 11.70 -2.34 21.47
CA LEU A 40 10.29 -2.48 21.05
C LEU A 40 10.11 -3.35 19.80
N GLU A 41 11.17 -3.69 19.07
CA GLU A 41 11.03 -4.49 17.84
C GLU A 41 10.46 -5.89 18.11
N LEU A 42 10.59 -6.43 19.33
CA LEU A 42 9.98 -7.73 19.69
C LEU A 42 8.52 -7.60 20.17
N ASP A 43 7.96 -6.40 20.29
CA ASP A 43 6.58 -6.18 20.70
C ASP A 43 5.62 -6.62 19.56
N PRO A 44 4.57 -7.41 19.85
CA PRO A 44 3.66 -7.90 18.81
C PRO A 44 2.91 -6.79 18.06
N TRP A 45 2.64 -5.64 18.71
CA TRP A 45 2.01 -4.50 18.06
C TRP A 45 2.97 -3.83 17.08
N VAL A 46 4.26 -3.73 17.42
CA VAL A 46 5.31 -3.22 16.54
C VAL A 46 5.58 -4.18 15.38
N GLN A 47 5.62 -5.49 15.65
CA GLN A 47 5.74 -6.50 14.60
C GLN A 47 4.60 -6.43 13.58
N ALA A 48 3.39 -6.06 13.99
CA ALA A 48 2.27 -5.81 13.08
C ALA A 48 2.52 -4.59 12.16
N VAL A 49 3.09 -3.51 12.70
CA VAL A 49 3.54 -2.35 11.92
C VAL A 49 4.60 -2.76 10.89
N ARG A 50 5.63 -3.51 11.31
CA ARG A 50 6.68 -4.01 10.42
C ARG A 50 6.11 -4.90 9.31
N ALA A 51 5.18 -5.78 9.63
CA ALA A 51 4.53 -6.67 8.66
C ALA A 51 3.66 -5.92 7.66
N GLY A 52 2.98 -4.84 8.08
CA GLY A 52 2.07 -4.07 7.23
C GLY A 52 2.73 -2.99 6.37
N ALA A 53 3.92 -2.51 6.73
CA ALA A 53 4.59 -1.40 6.04
C ALA A 53 5.01 -1.74 4.60
N LEU A 54 5.55 -2.94 4.37
CA LEU A 54 5.95 -3.38 3.03
C LEU A 54 4.75 -3.57 2.09
N PRO A 55 3.68 -4.31 2.46
CA PRO A 55 2.48 -4.42 1.65
C PRO A 55 1.83 -3.08 1.32
N GLU A 56 1.81 -2.13 2.26
CA GLU A 56 1.33 -0.77 2.00
C GLU A 56 2.17 -0.08 0.94
N ALA A 57 3.49 -0.03 1.08
CA ALA A 57 4.37 0.63 0.11
C ALA A 57 4.24 0.03 -1.30
N VAL A 58 4.11 -1.30 -1.41
CA VAL A 58 3.83 -1.99 -2.68
C VAL A 58 2.46 -1.58 -3.24
N ALA A 59 1.41 -1.54 -2.40
CA ALA A 59 0.08 -1.16 -2.85
C ALA A 59 0.00 0.30 -3.32
N LEU A 60 0.73 1.21 -2.65
CA LEU A 60 0.84 2.62 -3.04
C LEU A 60 1.50 2.77 -4.41
N ASN A 61 2.65 2.12 -4.60
CA ASN A 61 3.41 2.17 -5.85
C ASN A 61 2.66 1.49 -7.00
N ALA A 62 2.07 0.32 -6.76
CA ALA A 62 1.29 -0.40 -7.77
C ALA A 62 -0.06 0.26 -8.09
N ARG A 63 -0.55 1.10 -7.16
CA ARG A 63 -1.94 1.59 -7.10
C ARG A 63 -2.96 0.44 -7.10
N ASP A 64 -2.58 -0.66 -6.46
CA ASP A 64 -3.35 -1.90 -6.39
C ASP A 64 -3.39 -2.43 -4.95
N THR A 65 -4.59 -2.47 -4.38
CA THR A 65 -4.81 -2.94 -3.00
C THR A 65 -5.28 -4.39 -2.93
N ARG A 66 -5.29 -5.14 -4.04
CA ARG A 66 -5.83 -6.52 -4.10
C ARG A 66 -4.88 -7.58 -3.55
N SER A 67 -3.65 -7.23 -3.19
CA SER A 67 -2.64 -8.21 -2.77
C SER A 67 -3.06 -8.92 -1.48
N GLU A 68 -2.86 -10.24 -1.44
CA GLU A 68 -3.16 -11.04 -0.24
C GLU A 68 -2.34 -10.58 0.97
N SER A 69 -1.09 -10.13 0.75
CA SER A 69 -0.22 -9.61 1.80
C SER A 69 -0.76 -8.34 2.46
N LEU A 70 -1.38 -7.44 1.69
CA LEU A 70 -2.05 -6.26 2.25
C LEU A 70 -3.28 -6.68 3.07
N HIS A 71 -4.13 -7.55 2.51
CA HIS A 71 -5.31 -8.08 3.20
C HIS A 71 -4.99 -8.92 4.44
N ALA A 72 -3.77 -9.47 4.54
CA ALA A 72 -3.30 -10.21 5.70
C ALA A 72 -2.83 -9.30 6.85
N THR A 73 -2.52 -8.03 6.58
CA THR A 73 -1.85 -7.11 7.52
C THR A 73 -2.64 -5.85 7.82
N TRP A 74 -3.62 -5.49 7.00
CA TRP A 74 -4.47 -4.33 7.16
C TRP A 74 -5.94 -4.71 7.30
N THR A 75 -6.71 -3.90 8.04
CA THR A 75 -8.16 -4.11 8.13
C THR A 75 -8.84 -3.76 6.79
N PRO A 76 -10.00 -4.39 6.50
CA PRO A 76 -10.79 -4.01 5.33
C PRO A 76 -11.21 -2.53 5.32
N ALA A 77 -11.40 -1.92 6.50
CA ALA A 77 -11.74 -0.51 6.62
C ALA A 77 -10.57 0.38 6.20
N ALA A 78 -9.37 0.08 6.67
CA ALA A 78 -8.15 0.79 6.31
C ALA A 78 -7.84 0.67 4.81
N ILE A 79 -7.98 -0.52 4.24
CA ILE A 79 -7.81 -0.75 2.79
C ILE A 79 -8.80 0.09 1.97
N ARG A 80 -10.07 0.20 2.40
CA ARG A 80 -11.04 1.09 1.73
C ARG A 80 -10.63 2.56 1.79
N LYS A 81 -10.11 3.02 2.93
CA LYS A 81 -9.58 4.38 3.09
C LYS A 81 -8.38 4.61 2.16
N MET A 82 -7.46 3.65 2.06
CA MET A 82 -6.32 3.67 1.14
C MET A 82 -6.79 3.80 -0.31
N ASN A 83 -7.80 3.01 -0.73
CA ASN A 83 -8.40 3.12 -2.07
C ASN A 83 -8.99 4.51 -2.36
N SER A 84 -9.67 5.13 -1.38
CA SER A 84 -10.17 6.50 -1.52
C SER A 84 -9.03 7.52 -1.67
N ASN A 85 -7.93 7.36 -0.91
CA ASN A 85 -6.77 8.25 -0.99
C ASN A 85 -6.04 8.12 -2.34
N LEU A 86 -5.81 6.90 -2.82
CA LEU A 86 -5.21 6.65 -4.14
C LEU A 86 -6.06 7.26 -5.26
N ASN A 87 -7.39 7.19 -5.15
CA ASN A 87 -8.32 7.85 -6.07
C ASN A 87 -8.26 9.38 -6.04
N LYS A 88 -7.98 9.96 -4.86
CA LYS A 88 -7.82 11.40 -4.73
C LYS A 88 -6.47 11.86 -5.30
N TRP A 89 -5.40 11.16 -4.96
CA TRP A 89 -4.04 11.51 -5.40
C TRP A 89 -3.85 11.40 -6.90
N SER A 90 -4.42 10.39 -7.54
CA SER A 90 -4.40 10.25 -9.01
C SER A 90 -5.07 11.43 -9.74
N ARG A 91 -5.89 12.23 -9.03
CA ARG A 91 -6.62 13.38 -9.58
C ARG A 91 -6.00 14.73 -9.22
N GLU A 92 -5.12 14.82 -8.22
CA GLU A 92 -4.72 16.08 -7.58
C GLU A 92 -3.23 16.45 -7.65
N ARG A 93 -2.27 15.51 -7.79
CA ARG A 93 -0.82 15.82 -7.68
C ARG A 93 0.03 15.36 -8.88
N ASN A 94 0.70 16.32 -9.51
CA ASN A 94 1.81 16.26 -10.51
C ASN A 94 1.42 16.04 -11.99
N GLU A 95 2.28 16.52 -12.92
CA GLU A 95 2.10 16.40 -14.38
C GLU A 95 2.01 14.93 -14.87
N ASP A 96 2.42 13.94 -14.05
CA ASP A 96 2.22 12.50 -14.25
C ASP A 96 1.32 11.81 -13.19
N GLY A 97 0.86 12.53 -12.16
CA GLY A 97 -0.23 12.07 -11.27
C GLY A 97 0.12 11.04 -10.18
N ALA A 98 1.38 10.58 -10.05
CA ALA A 98 1.72 9.37 -9.28
C ALA A 98 2.46 9.62 -7.97
N VAL A 99 1.91 9.10 -6.87
CA VAL A 99 2.62 8.92 -5.60
C VAL A 99 3.46 7.66 -5.72
N ARG A 100 4.77 7.80 -5.56
CA ARG A 100 5.71 6.69 -5.45
C ARG A 100 6.47 6.85 -4.15
N VAL A 101 6.72 5.77 -3.44
CA VAL A 101 7.56 5.74 -2.24
C VAL A 101 8.80 4.89 -2.49
N ALA A 102 9.93 5.30 -1.90
CA ALA A 102 11.21 4.63 -2.10
C ALA A 102 11.28 3.25 -1.43
N GLY A 103 10.39 2.94 -0.49
CA GLY A 103 10.38 1.71 0.30
C GLY A 103 9.24 1.74 1.33
N PRO A 104 9.22 0.78 2.28
CA PRO A 104 8.39 0.90 3.49
C PRO A 104 8.64 2.24 4.19
N TRP A 105 7.61 2.84 4.77
CA TRP A 105 7.76 4.12 5.47
C TRP A 105 8.73 3.96 6.66
N PRO A 106 9.79 4.79 6.78
CA PRO A 106 10.71 4.75 7.90
C PRO A 106 9.96 4.98 9.20
N PHE A 107 10.23 4.16 10.21
CA PHE A 107 9.54 4.27 11.49
C PHE A 107 10.43 3.72 12.61
N ASP A 108 10.72 4.52 13.63
CA ASP A 108 11.41 4.11 14.85
C ASP A 108 10.43 4.15 16.04
N PRO A 109 9.97 3.01 16.58
CA PRO A 109 8.96 2.96 17.62
C PRO A 109 9.48 3.56 18.93
N VAL A 110 8.67 4.44 19.52
CA VAL A 110 8.95 5.10 20.81
C VAL A 110 8.04 4.58 21.92
N SER A 111 6.78 4.28 21.62
CA SER A 111 5.84 3.74 22.61
C SER A 111 4.77 2.86 22.00
N VAL A 112 4.23 1.97 22.84
CA VAL A 112 3.05 1.16 22.54
C VAL A 112 2.02 1.40 23.64
N GLU A 113 0.89 2.00 23.27
CA GLU A 113 -0.21 2.31 24.17
C GLU A 113 -1.39 1.38 23.89
N VAL A 114 -1.48 0.30 24.66
CA VAL A 114 -2.56 -0.68 24.54
C VAL A 114 -3.82 -0.15 25.23
N ALA A 115 -4.94 -0.18 24.54
CA ALA A 115 -6.24 0.19 25.08
C ALA A 115 -6.63 -0.70 26.28
N ALA A 116 -7.50 -0.20 27.16
CA ALA A 116 -7.88 -0.87 28.40
C ALA A 116 -8.53 -2.26 28.18
N ASP A 117 -9.14 -2.48 27.02
CA ASP A 117 -9.73 -3.77 26.63
C ASP A 117 -8.70 -4.77 26.08
N GLY A 118 -7.45 -4.33 25.83
CA GLY A 118 -6.40 -5.13 25.23
C GLY A 118 -6.64 -5.47 23.76
N ARG A 119 -7.57 -4.80 23.07
CA ARG A 119 -8.01 -5.13 21.71
C ARG A 119 -7.51 -4.16 20.65
N SER A 120 -6.96 -3.04 21.04
CA SER A 120 -6.25 -2.13 20.14
C SER A 120 -5.04 -1.52 20.83
N ALA A 121 -4.12 -1.01 20.02
CA ALA A 121 -3.00 -0.22 20.49
C ALA A 121 -2.69 0.92 19.52
N THR A 122 -2.16 2.00 20.06
CA THR A 122 -1.46 3.02 19.28
C THR A 122 0.03 2.77 19.41
N VAL A 123 0.71 2.53 18.29
CA VAL A 123 2.17 2.42 18.21
C VAL A 123 2.69 3.76 17.71
N SER A 124 3.33 4.52 18.59
CA SER A 124 3.88 5.85 18.28
C SER A 124 5.38 5.76 18.07
N GLY A 125 5.93 6.59 17.18
CA GLY A 125 7.35 6.56 16.83
C GLY A 125 7.79 7.70 15.94
N CYS A 126 9.10 7.84 15.75
CA CYS A 126 9.65 8.81 14.80
C CYS A 126 9.46 8.29 13.38
N THR A 127 9.03 9.17 12.48
CA THR A 127 8.82 8.90 11.04
C THR A 127 9.28 10.12 10.23
N VAL A 128 9.26 10.00 8.91
CA VAL A 128 9.48 11.11 7.98
C VAL A 128 8.15 11.53 7.35
N GLU A 129 7.97 12.83 7.09
CA GLU A 129 6.74 13.34 6.45
C GLU A 129 6.74 13.08 4.94
N ASP A 130 7.84 13.41 4.25
CA ASP A 130 7.97 13.19 2.82
C ASP A 130 8.84 11.96 2.55
N TRP A 131 8.18 10.86 2.20
CA TRP A 131 8.83 9.62 1.77
C TRP A 131 8.59 9.31 0.29
N THR A 132 8.25 10.34 -0.48
CA THR A 132 7.87 10.17 -1.87
C THR A 132 9.01 10.46 -2.84
N ILE A 133 9.02 9.75 -3.97
CA ILE A 133 9.99 9.97 -5.07
C ILE A 133 9.25 10.39 -6.34
N GLY A 134 9.90 11.25 -7.12
CA GLY A 134 9.43 11.63 -8.45
C GLY A 134 9.82 10.59 -9.51
N ARG A 135 9.25 10.74 -10.71
CA ARG A 135 9.63 9.92 -11.88
C ARG A 135 11.06 10.19 -12.34
N ASP A 136 11.38 11.48 -12.48
CA ASP A 136 12.65 11.98 -13.02
C ASP A 136 13.65 12.31 -11.91
N ASP A 137 13.17 12.75 -10.74
CA ASP A 137 13.97 12.91 -9.53
C ASP A 137 13.63 11.81 -8.53
N ARG A 138 14.52 10.83 -8.43
CA ARG A 138 14.39 9.68 -7.53
C ARG A 138 15.17 9.86 -6.23
N SER A 139 15.68 11.07 -5.99
CA SER A 139 16.18 11.42 -4.67
C SER A 139 15.01 11.54 -3.70
N PHE A 140 15.26 11.11 -2.47
CA PHE A 140 14.43 11.35 -1.32
C PHE A 140 15.36 11.97 -0.28
N ASP A 141 14.86 12.92 0.50
CA ASP A 141 15.67 13.50 1.56
C ASP A 141 15.60 12.55 2.76
N GLU A 142 16.72 11.87 3.04
CA GLU A 142 16.89 11.13 4.30
C GLU A 142 16.92 12.10 5.51
N GLY A 143 16.98 13.42 5.28
CA GLY A 143 17.33 14.45 6.25
C GLY A 143 16.23 15.46 6.63
N ASP A 144 14.95 15.22 6.31
CA ASP A 144 13.89 15.95 7.02
C ASP A 144 13.90 15.54 8.49
N GLU A 145 14.00 16.50 9.42
CA GLU A 145 14.04 16.19 10.85
C GLU A 145 12.81 15.36 11.21
N PRO A 146 12.98 14.12 11.76
CA PRO A 146 11.88 13.21 11.96
C PRO A 146 10.75 13.85 12.75
N VAL A 147 9.53 13.42 12.45
CA VAL A 147 8.31 13.87 13.11
C VAL A 147 7.64 12.70 13.82
N MET A 148 6.74 13.01 14.75
CA MET A 148 5.99 12.00 15.47
C MET A 148 4.90 11.42 14.57
N GLY A 149 4.98 10.12 14.34
CA GLY A 149 4.02 9.28 13.63
C GLY A 149 3.37 8.26 14.55
N TRP A 150 2.24 7.72 14.12
CA TRP A 150 1.61 6.58 14.80
C TRP A 150 0.86 5.66 13.85
N TYR A 151 0.77 4.41 14.28
CA TYR A 151 -0.08 3.38 13.70
C TYR A 151 -1.15 2.96 14.70
N GLU A 152 -2.37 2.82 14.22
CA GLU A 152 -3.49 2.23 14.94
C GLU A 152 -3.53 0.74 14.59
N VAL A 153 -3.45 -0.12 15.60
CA VAL A 153 -3.39 -1.57 15.43
C VAL A 153 -4.53 -2.20 16.21
N VAL A 154 -5.22 -3.18 15.61
CA VAL A 154 -6.30 -3.94 16.25
C VAL A 154 -5.94 -5.41 16.36
N LEU A 155 -6.30 -6.02 17.49
CA LEU A 155 -6.27 -7.46 17.68
C LEU A 155 -7.63 -8.04 17.30
N THR A 156 -7.64 -8.93 16.32
CA THR A 156 -8.85 -9.61 15.83
C THR A 156 -9.24 -10.79 16.73
N GLU A 157 -10.46 -11.30 16.59
CA GLU A 157 -10.95 -12.42 17.42
C GLU A 157 -10.15 -13.70 17.20
N ASP A 158 -9.63 -13.91 15.99
CA ASP A 158 -8.75 -15.01 15.62
C ASP A 158 -7.27 -14.79 15.98
N GLY A 159 -6.97 -13.72 16.74
CA GLY A 159 -5.65 -13.49 17.32
C GLY A 159 -4.62 -12.86 16.38
N ARG A 160 -5.05 -12.22 15.29
CA ARG A 160 -4.18 -11.49 14.36
C ARG A 160 -4.12 -10.02 14.74
N TYR A 161 -2.95 -9.42 14.54
CA TYR A 161 -2.75 -7.98 14.69
C TYR A 161 -2.82 -7.35 13.31
N LEU A 162 -3.73 -6.41 13.10
CA LEU A 162 -3.95 -5.75 11.82
C LEU A 162 -3.85 -4.23 11.98
N LEU A 163 -3.26 -3.56 11.00
CA LEU A 163 -3.24 -2.10 10.92
C LEU A 163 -4.62 -1.57 10.52
N ASP A 164 -5.17 -0.66 11.32
CA ASP A 164 -6.45 0.01 11.09
C ASP A 164 -6.26 1.46 10.60
N GLY A 165 -5.07 2.02 10.79
CA GLY A 165 -4.74 3.36 10.34
C GLY A 165 -3.29 3.72 10.59
N SER A 166 -2.84 4.76 9.90
CA SER A 166 -1.56 5.43 10.13
C SER A 166 -1.76 6.93 9.96
N SER A 167 -0.97 7.72 10.69
CA SER A 167 -0.92 9.18 10.58
C SER A 167 0.37 9.71 11.20
N TYR A 168 0.62 11.00 11.01
CA TYR A 168 1.70 11.73 11.66
C TYR A 168 1.23 13.11 12.11
N SER A 169 2.09 13.81 12.85
CA SER A 169 1.90 15.18 13.31
C SER A 169 3.12 16.04 12.95
N ASP A 170 3.00 17.36 13.06
CA ASP A 170 4.10 18.30 12.84
C ASP A 170 5.06 18.40 14.05
N ILE A 171 4.91 17.52 15.06
CA ILE A 171 5.75 17.50 16.26
C ILE A 171 7.08 16.82 15.91
N ARG A 172 8.20 17.51 16.13
CA ARG A 172 9.53 16.94 15.94
C ARG A 172 9.78 15.74 16.87
N CYS A 173 10.52 14.79 16.34
CA CYS A 173 10.90 13.54 16.99
C CYS A 173 12.42 13.38 16.86
N GLU A 174 13.08 13.07 17.97
CA GLU A 174 14.51 12.79 17.97
C GLU A 174 14.71 11.27 17.96
N SER A 175 15.41 10.76 16.96
CA SER A 175 15.77 9.35 16.87
C SER A 175 17.20 9.19 16.34
N ASP A 176 17.97 8.36 17.04
CA ASP A 176 19.27 7.88 16.59
C ASP A 176 19.19 6.49 15.93
N ASN A 177 17.98 5.89 15.86
CA ASN A 177 17.75 4.51 15.38
C ASN A 177 16.81 4.44 14.18
N LEU A 178 16.44 5.58 13.58
CA LEU A 178 15.57 5.61 12.41
C LEU A 178 16.30 5.02 11.21
N THR A 179 16.06 3.73 10.95
CA THR A 179 16.60 3.02 9.81
C THR A 179 15.72 3.18 8.57
N VAL A 180 16.37 3.30 7.42
CA VAL A 180 15.71 3.44 6.12
C VAL A 180 15.91 2.18 5.28
N GLY A 181 14.81 1.64 4.77
CA GLY A 181 14.79 0.53 3.83
C GLY A 181 14.26 1.00 2.47
N THR A 182 15.00 0.73 1.40
CA THR A 182 14.62 1.14 0.04
C THR A 182 14.41 -0.06 -0.88
N PHE A 183 13.51 0.07 -1.85
CA PHE A 183 13.29 -0.93 -2.88
C PHE A 183 14.50 -1.03 -3.82
N ASP A 184 14.86 -2.26 -4.17
CA ASP A 184 15.82 -2.58 -5.23
C ASP A 184 15.17 -3.54 -6.24
N PRO A 185 14.88 -3.10 -7.48
CA PRO A 185 15.06 -1.74 -7.98
C PRO A 185 14.02 -0.76 -7.40
N LEU A 186 14.36 0.54 -7.40
CA LEU A 186 13.39 1.60 -7.10
C LEU A 186 12.23 1.58 -8.11
N PRO A 187 11.00 1.98 -7.70
CA PRO A 187 9.86 2.09 -8.61
C PRO A 187 10.15 3.03 -9.78
N ASP A 188 9.85 2.59 -11.00
CA ASP A 188 10.04 3.35 -12.24
C ASP A 188 8.76 3.57 -13.06
N GLY A 189 7.66 2.98 -12.61
CA GLY A 189 6.33 3.05 -13.23
C GLY A 189 5.91 1.81 -14.01
N ASP A 190 6.78 0.83 -14.23
CA ASP A 190 6.45 -0.36 -15.03
C ASP A 190 5.44 -1.31 -14.35
N TRP A 191 5.17 -1.10 -13.06
CA TRP A 191 4.23 -1.86 -12.25
C TRP A 191 3.09 -1.00 -11.69
N GLU A 192 2.94 0.24 -12.19
CA GLU A 192 1.79 1.09 -11.89
C GLU A 192 0.60 0.72 -12.76
N TYR A 193 -0.53 0.51 -12.10
CA TYR A 193 -1.79 0.29 -12.78
C TYR A 193 -2.68 1.54 -12.67
N TRP A 194 -3.46 1.83 -13.70
CA TRP A 194 -4.57 2.75 -13.55
C TRP A 194 -5.73 2.02 -12.87
N GLN A 195 -6.36 2.65 -11.89
CA GLN A 195 -7.50 2.02 -11.22
C GLN A 195 -8.62 1.64 -12.19
N GLU A 196 -8.78 2.36 -13.30
CA GLU A 196 -9.76 1.98 -14.33
C GLU A 196 -9.43 0.66 -15.04
N ASP A 197 -8.16 0.28 -15.14
CA ASP A 197 -7.73 -1.00 -15.69
C ASP A 197 -7.94 -2.15 -14.69
N ILE A 198 -7.94 -1.83 -13.39
CA ILE A 198 -8.25 -2.77 -12.30
C ILE A 198 -9.76 -2.91 -12.09
N LEU A 199 -10.52 -1.80 -12.13
CA LEU A 199 -11.94 -1.73 -11.76
C LEU A 199 -12.89 -2.05 -12.94
N LYS A 200 -12.50 -1.84 -14.20
CA LYS A 200 -13.27 -2.34 -15.37
C LYS A 200 -13.18 -3.86 -15.54
N GLY A 201 -12.31 -4.50 -14.77
CA GLY A 201 -12.08 -5.94 -14.72
C GLY A 201 -13.04 -6.75 -13.84
N GLY A 202 -13.98 -6.10 -13.16
CA GLY A 202 -15.02 -6.76 -12.39
C GLY A 202 -14.62 -7.03 -10.94
N PHE A 203 -14.96 -6.10 -10.05
CA PHE A 203 -15.65 -6.52 -8.85
C PHE A 203 -17.12 -6.65 -9.25
N ALA A 204 -17.69 -7.84 -9.07
CA ALA A 204 -19.12 -8.01 -9.14
C ALA A 204 -19.75 -6.96 -8.22
N GLU A 205 -20.56 -6.09 -8.80
CA GLU A 205 -21.54 -5.31 -8.05
C GLU A 205 -22.23 -6.29 -7.10
N ASP A 206 -22.31 -5.93 -5.82
CA ASP A 206 -23.11 -6.67 -4.87
C ASP A 206 -24.51 -6.81 -5.50
N PRO A 207 -25.00 -8.04 -5.78
CA PRO A 207 -26.30 -8.23 -6.40
C PRO A 207 -27.46 -7.75 -5.51
N SER A 208 -27.18 -7.27 -4.29
CA SER A 208 -28.16 -6.64 -3.41
C SER A 208 -28.37 -5.13 -3.63
N GLU A 209 -27.59 -4.47 -4.48
CA GLU A 209 -27.73 -3.03 -4.80
C GLU A 209 -28.16 -2.73 -6.26
N ALA A 210 -28.99 -3.57 -6.86
CA ALA A 210 -29.73 -3.19 -8.08
C ALA A 210 -31.14 -2.63 -7.71
N PRO A 211 -31.58 -1.50 -8.30
CA PRO A 211 -32.89 -0.90 -8.04
C PRO A 211 -34.08 -1.73 -8.55
#